data_AF-A0AA88QUE2-F1
#
_entry.id   AF-A0AA88QUE2-F1
#
_cell.length_a   1.000
_cell.length_b   1.000
_cell.length_c   1.000
_cell.angle_alpha   90.00
_cell.angle_beta   90.00
_cell.angle_gamma   90.00
#
_symmetry.space_group_name_H-M   'P 1'
#
loop_
_entity.id
_entity.type
_entity.pdbx_description
1 polymer ?
#
loop_
_entity_poly.entity_id
_entity_poly.type
_entity_poly.pdbx_seq_one_letter_code
_entity_poly.pdbx_strand_id
1 'polypeptide(L)'
;MAVQAGSLMGTYRRFKPHLLMGLAQVGYTFLYFITEASFNHGMNPHVYITYRHIVAGFVMLPFAYFLESKTRPKLTVALLLEIFVLSLLGVGLTLNMYFASLRYTSPTFLASMVNTIASLTFVIAVIL
;
A
#
# COMPACT_ATOMS: atom_id res chain seq x y z
N MET A 1 -28.24 24.73 21.00
CA MET A 1 -27.54 24.76 19.69
C MET A 1 -26.08 24.26 19.73
N ALA A 2 -25.35 24.34 20.85
CA ALA A 2 -23.97 23.81 20.96
C ALA A 2 -23.85 22.27 20.95
N VAL A 3 -24.89 21.54 21.37
CA VAL A 3 -24.89 20.06 21.43
C VAL A 3 -24.96 19.40 20.04
N GLN A 4 -25.58 20.07 19.07
CA GLN A 4 -25.73 19.54 17.70
C GLN A 4 -24.43 19.67 16.88
N ALA A 5 -23.62 20.70 17.16
CA ALA A 5 -22.29 20.87 16.55
C ALA A 5 -21.28 19.80 17.02
N GLY A 6 -21.36 19.40 18.30
CA GLY A 6 -20.52 18.32 18.85
C GLY A 6 -20.84 16.94 18.26
N SER A 7 -22.12 16.64 17.98
CA SER A 7 -22.51 15.34 17.40
C SER A 7 -22.19 15.23 15.90
N LEU A 8 -22.30 16.34 15.14
CA LEU A 8 -21.89 16.40 13.74
C LEU A 8 -20.37 16.25 13.58
N MET A 9 -19.59 16.89 14.46
CA MET A 9 -18.12 16.78 14.45
C MET A 9 -17.65 15.37 14.84
N GLY A 10 -18.33 14.71 15.78
CA GLY A 10 -18.09 13.31 16.15
C GLY A 10 -18.43 12.32 15.03
N THR A 11 -19.58 12.52 14.38
CA THR A 11 -20.01 11.70 13.23
C THR A 11 -19.07 11.89 12.03
N TYR A 12 -18.68 13.13 11.72
CA TYR A 12 -17.71 13.43 10.67
C TYR A 12 -16.34 12.77 10.93
N ARG A 13 -15.84 12.81 12.17
CA ARG A 13 -14.56 12.17 12.52
C ARG A 13 -14.61 10.65 12.38
N ARG A 14 -15.77 10.03 12.62
CA ARG A 14 -16.01 8.59 12.44
C ARG A 14 -16.19 8.20 10.97
N PHE A 15 -16.80 9.09 10.17
CA PHE A 15 -17.02 8.88 8.74
C PHE A 15 -15.80 9.22 7.87
N LYS A 16 -14.93 10.11 8.35
CA LYS A 16 -13.67 10.50 7.69
C LYS A 16 -12.82 9.31 7.20
N PRO A 17 -12.53 8.26 7.99
CA PRO A 17 -11.80 7.09 7.50
C PRO A 17 -12.56 6.30 6.43
N HIS A 18 -13.89 6.27 6.48
CA HIS A 18 -14.70 5.54 5.48
C HIS A 18 -14.74 6.30 4.16
N LEU A 19 -14.88 7.63 4.21
CA LEU A 19 -14.80 8.50 3.05
C LEU A 19 -13.40 8.49 2.42
N LEU A 20 -12.34 8.49 3.23
CA LEU A 20 -10.97 8.31 2.76
C LEU A 20 -10.77 6.95 2.08
N MET A 21 -11.34 5.88 2.64
CA MET A 21 -11.27 4.56 2.04
C MET A 21 -12.00 4.49 0.70
N GLY A 22 -13.20 5.09 0.60
CA GLY A 22 -13.92 5.20 -0.67
C GLY A 22 -13.13 5.98 -1.72
N LEU A 23 -12.55 7.11 -1.36
CA LEU A 23 -11.74 7.92 -2.27
C LEU A 23 -10.46 7.18 -2.72
N ALA A 24 -9.82 6.44 -1.82
CA ALA A 24 -8.69 5.59 -2.16
C ALA A 24 -9.09 4.48 -3.14
N GLN A 25 -10.23 3.81 -2.91
CA GLN A 25 -10.73 2.76 -3.80
C GLN A 25 -11.03 3.30 -5.21
N VAL A 26 -11.68 4.46 -5.33
CA VAL A 26 -11.90 5.12 -6.62
C VAL A 26 -10.57 5.41 -7.34
N GLY A 27 -9.57 5.90 -6.61
CA GLY A 27 -8.22 6.11 -7.15
C GLY A 27 -7.57 4.80 -7.64
N TYR A 28 -7.71 3.71 -6.88
CA TYR A 28 -7.24 2.39 -7.29
C TYR A 28 -7.94 1.89 -8.55
N THR A 29 -9.26 2.05 -8.67
CA THR A 29 -10.02 1.66 -9.86
C THR A 29 -9.50 2.39 -11.10
N PHE A 30 -9.27 3.70 -11.02
CA PHE A 30 -8.72 4.46 -12.14
C PHE A 30 -7.32 3.98 -12.55
N LEU A 31 -6.46 3.66 -11.57
CA LEU A 31 -5.16 3.04 -11.82
C LEU A 31 -5.28 1.68 -12.50
N TYR A 32 -6.25 0.84 -12.12
CA TYR A 32 -6.47 -0.45 -12.76
C TYR A 32 -6.90 -0.30 -14.22
N PHE A 33 -7.80 0.64 -14.53
CA PHE A 33 -8.17 0.94 -15.91
C PHE A 33 -6.96 1.37 -16.77
N ILE A 34 -6.10 2.24 -16.24
CA ILE A 34 -4.86 2.62 -16.93
C ILE A 34 -3.93 1.42 -17.10
N THR A 35 -3.82 0.58 -16.07
CA THR A 35 -3.00 -0.64 -16.10
C THR A 35 -3.47 -1.58 -17.21
N GLU A 36 -4.77 -1.85 -17.26
CA GLU A 36 -5.39 -2.72 -18.25
C GLU A 36 -5.22 -2.15 -19.67
N ALA A 37 -5.48 -0.86 -19.86
CA ALA A 37 -5.25 -0.17 -21.13
C ALA A 37 -3.79 -0.30 -21.57
N SER A 38 -2.84 -0.15 -20.66
CA SER A 38 -1.41 -0.21 -20.98
C SER A 38 -0.93 -1.64 -21.26
N PHE A 39 -1.51 -2.66 -20.60
CA PHE A 39 -1.25 -4.08 -20.91
C PHE A 39 -1.87 -4.53 -22.23
N ASN A 40 -3.04 -4.01 -22.59
CA ASN A 40 -3.67 -4.25 -23.90
C ASN A 40 -2.81 -3.72 -25.06
N HIS A 41 -1.97 -2.72 -24.81
CA HIS A 41 -0.96 -2.22 -25.76
C HIS A 41 0.36 -3.03 -25.75
N GLY A 42 0.42 -4.16 -25.03
CA GLY A 42 1.57 -5.08 -25.04
C GLY A 42 2.71 -4.74 -24.08
N MET A 43 2.49 -3.86 -23.10
CA MET A 43 3.52 -3.52 -22.11
C MET A 43 3.81 -4.68 -21.16
N ASN A 44 5.09 -4.96 -20.93
CA ASN A 44 5.51 -6.00 -19.98
C ASN A 44 5.11 -5.62 -18.53
N PRO A 45 4.42 -6.51 -17.78
CA PRO A 45 4.02 -6.28 -16.40
C PRO A 45 5.16 -5.89 -15.45
N HIS A 46 6.37 -6.42 -15.65
CA HIS A 46 7.52 -6.08 -14.79
C HIS A 46 7.95 -4.62 -14.99
N VAL A 47 7.99 -4.16 -16.24
CA VAL A 47 8.36 -2.77 -16.57
C VAL A 47 7.35 -1.79 -15.99
N TYR A 48 6.05 -2.14 -16.07
CA TYR A 48 4.99 -1.33 -15.49
C TYR A 48 5.11 -1.16 -13.98
N ILE A 49 5.37 -2.27 -13.26
CA ILE A 49 5.51 -2.24 -11.80
C ILE A 49 6.72 -1.38 -11.40
N THR A 50 7.86 -1.53 -12.08
CA THR A 50 9.05 -0.71 -11.81
C THR A 50 8.78 0.77 -12.08
N TYR A 51 8.15 1.11 -13.21
CA TYR A 51 7.81 2.49 -13.53
C TYR A 51 6.89 3.12 -12.49
N ARG A 52 5.88 2.38 -12.04
CA ARG A 52 4.95 2.83 -10.98
C ARG A 52 5.68 3.13 -9.66
N HIS A 53 6.63 2.29 -9.24
CA HIS A 53 7.40 2.50 -8.01
C HIS A 53 8.34 3.70 -8.11
N ILE A 54 8.98 3.90 -9.27
CA ILE A 54 9.85 5.05 -9.52
C ILE A 54 9.04 6.35 -9.46
N VAL A 55 7.92 6.42 -10.19
CA VAL A 55 7.03 7.59 -10.20
C VAL A 55 6.47 7.83 -8.80
N ALA A 56 6.03 6.79 -8.09
CA ALA A 56 5.56 6.92 -6.71
C ALA A 56 6.63 7.50 -5.78
N GLY A 57 7.87 7.04 -5.90
CA GLY A 57 9.01 7.58 -5.16
C GLY A 57 9.23 9.07 -5.46
N PHE A 58 9.29 9.44 -6.74
CA PHE A 58 9.49 10.84 -7.14
C PHE A 58 8.34 11.76 -6.72
N VAL A 59 7.10 11.29 -6.77
CA VAL A 59 5.94 12.05 -6.32
C VAL A 59 5.94 12.16 -4.79
N MET A 60 6.31 11.10 -4.07
CA MET A 60 6.39 11.14 -2.60
C MET A 60 7.47 12.09 -2.09
N LEU A 61 8.62 12.20 -2.77
CA LEU A 61 9.74 13.04 -2.33
C LEU A 61 9.35 14.49 -1.98
N PRO A 62 8.64 15.27 -2.83
CA PRO A 62 8.20 16.61 -2.49
C PRO A 62 7.15 16.61 -1.37
N PHE A 63 6.22 15.65 -1.33
CA PHE A 63 5.26 15.55 -0.23
C PHE A 63 5.95 15.28 1.12
N ALA A 64 6.94 14.39 1.15
CA ALA A 64 7.77 14.12 2.33
C ALA A 64 8.64 15.32 2.72
N TYR A 65 9.04 16.16 1.76
CA TYR A 65 9.75 17.41 2.04
C TYR A 65 8.83 18.47 2.63
N PHE A 66 7.71 18.78 1.98
CA PHE A 66 6.83 19.88 2.40
C PHE A 66 5.95 19.52 3.61
N LEU A 67 5.34 18.34 3.63
CA LEU A 67 4.34 17.95 4.64
C LEU A 67 4.97 17.48 5.95
N GLU A 68 6.14 16.85 5.87
CA GLU A 68 6.82 16.22 7.01
C GLU A 68 7.98 17.04 7.57
N SER A 69 8.34 18.18 6.96
CA SER A 69 9.47 19.03 7.40
C SER A 69 9.44 19.43 8.88
N LYS A 70 8.25 19.63 9.47
CA LYS A 70 8.10 20.09 10.86
C LYS A 70 8.12 18.98 11.92
N THR A 71 7.95 17.73 11.52
CA THR A 71 7.69 16.60 12.44
C THR A 71 8.70 15.47 12.27
N ARG A 72 9.89 15.77 11.74
CA ARG A 72 10.90 14.74 11.43
C ARG A 72 11.55 14.18 12.70
N PRO A 73 11.44 12.86 12.97
CA PRO A 73 12.43 12.20 13.80
C PRO A 73 13.78 12.22 13.06
N LYS A 74 14.89 12.32 13.80
CA LYS A 74 16.23 12.30 13.20
C LYS A 74 16.44 10.96 12.47
N LEU A 75 16.60 11.00 11.15
CA LEU A 75 16.96 9.83 10.34
C LEU A 75 18.36 9.36 10.76
N THR A 76 18.42 8.35 11.62
CA THR A 76 19.66 7.64 11.94
C THR A 76 19.94 6.59 10.86
N VAL A 77 21.23 6.27 10.66
CA VAL A 77 21.64 5.22 9.71
C VAL A 77 20.98 3.88 10.04
N ALA A 78 20.75 3.60 11.33
CA ALA A 78 20.01 2.41 11.78
C ALA A 78 18.56 2.38 11.27
N LEU A 79 17.82 3.49 11.41
CA LEU A 79 16.44 3.59 10.92
C LEU A 79 16.38 3.46 9.38
N LEU A 80 17.35 4.03 8.68
CA LEU A 80 17.47 3.88 7.22
C LEU A 80 17.71 2.42 6.85
N LEU A 81 18.61 1.73 7.55
CA LEU A 81 18.87 0.31 7.34
C LEU A 81 17.64 -0.55 7.62
N GLU A 82 16.91 -0.27 8.70
CA GLU A 82 15.65 -0.95 9.03
C GLU A 82 14.62 -0.78 7.91
N ILE A 83 14.36 0.45 7.47
CA ILE A 83 13.43 0.74 6.36
C ILE A 83 13.89 0.06 5.07
N PHE A 84 15.20 0.05 4.80
CA PHE A 84 15.78 -0.60 3.63
C PHE A 84 15.56 -2.12 3.68
N VAL A 85 15.87 -2.77 4.81
CA VAL A 85 15.67 -4.21 5.00
C VAL A 85 14.18 -4.55 4.94
N LEU A 86 13.31 -3.76 5.57
CA LEU A 86 11.86 -3.91 5.50
C LEU A 86 11.35 -3.80 4.06
N SER A 87 11.84 -2.85 3.28
CA SER A 87 11.44 -2.69 1.86
C SER A 87 11.98 -3.84 1.00
N LEU A 88 13.20 -4.29 1.25
CA LEU A 88 13.83 -5.38 0.50
C LEU A 88 13.10 -6.70 0.74
N LEU A 89 12.82 -7.03 2.00
CA LEU A 89 12.11 -8.25 2.38
C LEU A 89 10.60 -8.15 2.08
N GLY A 90 9.98 -7.02 2.44
CA GLY A 90 8.53 -6.84 2.35
C GLY A 90 8.02 -6.69 0.92
N VAL A 91 8.69 -5.91 0.08
CA VAL A 91 8.23 -5.63 -1.29
C VAL A 91 9.08 -6.39 -2.31
N GLY A 92 10.40 -6.26 -2.22
CA GLY A 92 11.33 -6.84 -3.20
C GLY A 92 11.23 -8.36 -3.27
N LEU A 93 11.45 -9.03 -2.13
CA LEU A 93 11.42 -10.49 -2.05
C LEU A 93 10.01 -11.03 -2.29
N THR A 94 8.99 -10.43 -1.69
CA THR A 94 7.58 -10.86 -1.86
C THR A 94 7.15 -10.84 -3.32
N LEU A 95 7.42 -9.76 -4.07
CA LEU A 95 7.04 -9.70 -5.49
C LEU A 95 7.80 -10.74 -6.32
N ASN A 96 9.10 -10.91 -6.08
CA ASN A 96 9.90 -11.89 -6.81
C ASN A 96 9.46 -13.33 -6.49
N MET A 97 9.23 -13.67 -5.22
CA MET A 97 8.70 -14.97 -4.81
C MET A 97 7.30 -15.19 -5.35
N TYR A 98 6.44 -14.17 -5.38
CA TYR A 98 5.09 -14.28 -5.97
C TYR A 98 5.14 -14.68 -7.45
N PHE A 99 5.96 -13.99 -8.25
CA PHE A 99 6.13 -14.34 -9.67
C PHE A 99 6.83 -15.70 -9.86
N ALA A 100 7.78 -16.06 -9.01
CA ALA A 100 8.38 -17.39 -9.03
C ALA A 100 7.34 -18.48 -8.70
N SER A 101 6.55 -18.30 -7.65
CA SER A 101 5.50 -19.26 -7.26
C SER A 101 4.43 -19.40 -8.33
N LEU A 102 4.07 -18.35 -9.06
CA LEU A 102 3.16 -18.45 -10.21
C LEU A 102 3.68 -19.36 -11.33
N ARG A 103 5.00 -19.57 -11.43
CA ARG A 103 5.59 -20.52 -12.38
C ARG A 103 5.56 -21.96 -11.87
N TYR A 104 5.57 -22.16 -10.56
CA TYR A 104 5.61 -23.49 -9.93
C TYR A 104 4.25 -23.98 -9.42
N THR A 105 3.26 -23.09 -9.30
CA THR A 105 1.99 -23.38 -8.64
C THR A 105 0.83 -22.67 -9.33
N SER A 106 -0.41 -23.09 -9.02
CA SER A 106 -1.59 -22.48 -9.62
C SER A 106 -1.93 -21.11 -8.98
N PRO A 107 -2.50 -20.17 -9.74
CA PRO A 107 -3.00 -18.90 -9.20
C PRO A 107 -4.00 -19.09 -8.05
N THR A 108 -4.82 -20.15 -8.10
CA THR A 108 -5.78 -20.49 -7.05
C THR A 108 -5.10 -20.82 -5.72
N PHE A 109 -3.99 -21.56 -5.76
CA PHE A 109 -3.23 -21.87 -4.55
C PHE A 109 -2.63 -20.60 -3.92
N LEU A 110 -2.09 -19.70 -4.74
CA LEU A 110 -1.60 -18.41 -4.25
C LEU A 110 -2.70 -17.54 -3.65
N ALA A 111 -3.88 -17.51 -4.27
CA ALA A 111 -5.03 -16.78 -3.73
C ALA A 111 -5.44 -17.33 -2.34
N SER A 112 -5.47 -18.65 -2.18
CA SER A 112 -5.73 -19.29 -0.89
C SER A 112 -4.66 -18.92 0.15
N MET A 113 -3.38 -18.91 -0.23
CA MET A 113 -2.28 -18.53 0.68
C MET A 113 -2.39 -17.06 1.13
N VAL A 114 -2.75 -16.14 0.22
CA VAL A 114 -2.96 -14.72 0.55
C VAL A 114 -4.14 -14.55 1.52
N ASN A 115 -5.22 -15.31 1.35
CA ASN A 115 -6.35 -15.28 2.29
C ASN A 115 -5.95 -15.77 3.69
N THR A 116 -5.04 -16.75 3.79
CA THR A 116 -4.50 -17.22 5.08
C THR A 116 -3.69 -16.15 5.80
N ILE A 117 -3.14 -15.14 5.10
CA ILE A 117 -2.40 -14.03 5.73
C ILE A 117 -3.29 -13.33 6.77
N ALA A 118 -4.55 -13.01 6.43
CA ALA A 118 -5.46 -12.35 7.37
C ALA A 118 -5.72 -13.21 8.62
N SER A 119 -5.88 -14.53 8.44
CA SER A 119 -6.04 -15.47 9.54
C SER A 119 -4.79 -15.55 10.42
N LEU A 120 -3.59 -15.60 9.82
CA LEU A 120 -2.32 -15.61 10.55
C LEU A 120 -2.10 -14.30 11.31
N THR A 121 -2.39 -13.16 10.68
CA THR A 121 -2.30 -11.84 11.35
C THR A 121 -3.23 -11.77 12.55
N PHE A 122 -4.45 -12.30 12.45
CA PHE A 122 -5.37 -12.37 13.58
C PHE A 122 -4.82 -13.23 14.73
N VAL A 123 -4.30 -14.43 14.42
CA VAL A 123 -3.69 -15.31 15.43
C VAL A 123 -2.51 -14.63 16.11
N ILE A 124 -1.60 -14.01 15.34
CA ILE A 124 -0.46 -13.27 15.90
C ILE A 124 -0.95 -12.13 16.79
N ALA A 125 -1.97 -11.37 16.38
CA ALA A 125 -2.51 -10.25 17.14
C ALA A 125 -3.24 -10.67 18.44
N VAL A 126 -3.73 -11.91 18.53
CA VAL A 126 -4.33 -12.45 19.77
C VAL A 126 -3.24 -12.98 20.71
N ILE A 127 -2.14 -13.51 20.17
CA ILE A 127 -1.02 -14.04 20.95
C ILE A 127 -0.14 -12.92 21.51
N LEU A 128 0.01 -11.81 20.76
CA LEU A 128 0.77 -10.62 21.13
C LEU A 128 0.00 -9.73 22.13
#